data_AF-A0AAU1VUR7-F1
#
_entry.id   AF-A0AAU1VUR7-F1
#
_cell.length_a   1.000
_cell.length_b   1.000
_cell.length_c   1.000
_cell.angle_alpha   90.00
_cell.angle_beta   90.00
_cell.angle_gamma   90.00
#
_symmetry.space_group_name_H-M   'P 1'
#
loop_
_entity.id
_entity.type
_entity.pdbx_description
1 polymer ?
#
loop_
_entity_poly.entity_id
_entity_poly.type
_entity_poly.pdbx_seq_one_letter_code
_entity_poly.pdbx_strand_id
1 'polypeptide(L)'
;MRLKKKTGCELATAVGTLVGKAKGKALQQRGPLVGLAVHEDLDGFTDNRYRTVRKTLSEELSRQSPCDAALALAAWESEAWLLLFPAAFAHVRPRWKVPAQLRGNDTGMLKDPKETLKSKLGSPTFRESDGALIAKAAYERGLLAKPQGKNRSYDDFVAELTTWG
;
A
#
# COMPACT_ATOMS: atom_id res chain seq x y z
N MET A 1 -11.48 -4.01 7.84
CA MET A 1 -12.37 -2.89 8.22
C MET A 1 -12.36 -1.94 7.03
N ARG A 2 -13.50 -1.45 6.52
CA ARG A 2 -13.50 -0.56 5.34
C ARG A 2 -13.50 0.91 5.77
N LEU A 3 -12.32 1.45 6.12
CA LEU A 3 -12.22 2.81 6.68
C LEU A 3 -12.64 3.88 5.67
N LYS A 4 -12.37 3.65 4.38
CA LYS A 4 -12.69 4.58 3.29
C LYS A 4 -14.18 4.92 3.13
N LYS A 5 -15.08 4.15 3.75
CA LYS A 5 -16.54 4.34 3.68
C LYS A 5 -17.11 5.05 4.91
N LYS A 6 -16.29 5.30 5.94
CA LYS A 6 -16.73 5.81 7.23
C LYS A 6 -16.45 7.29 7.38
N THR A 7 -17.33 8.00 8.07
CA THR A 7 -17.19 9.43 8.39
C THR A 7 -17.66 9.70 9.82
N GLY A 8 -17.28 10.86 10.37
CA GLY A 8 -17.73 11.33 11.69
C GLY A 8 -17.53 10.29 12.81
N CYS A 9 -18.56 10.10 13.64
CA CYS A 9 -18.52 9.18 14.78
C CYS A 9 -18.22 7.73 14.39
N GLU A 10 -18.66 7.28 13.22
CA GLU A 10 -18.36 5.92 12.76
C GLU A 10 -16.88 5.72 12.45
N LEU A 11 -16.25 6.74 11.85
CA LEU A 11 -14.83 6.71 11.57
C LEU A 11 -14.05 6.77 12.88
N ALA A 12 -14.41 7.68 13.79
CA ALA A 12 -13.77 7.81 15.08
C ALA A 12 -13.79 6.50 15.88
N THR A 13 -14.95 5.82 15.90
CA THR A 13 -15.09 4.51 16.57
C THR A 13 -14.21 3.44 15.92
N ALA A 14 -14.15 3.44 14.57
CA ALA A 14 -13.35 2.48 13.82
C ALA A 14 -11.85 2.68 14.03
N VAL A 15 -11.38 3.93 13.99
CA VAL A 15 -9.98 4.29 14.27
C VAL A 15 -9.61 3.97 15.72
N GLY A 16 -10.47 4.29 16.69
CA GLY A 16 -10.23 3.94 18.09
C GLY A 16 -10.10 2.44 18.32
N THR A 17 -10.93 1.64 17.63
CA THR A 17 -10.82 0.18 17.65
C THR A 17 -9.48 -0.29 17.06
N LEU A 18 -9.04 0.31 15.95
CA LEU A 18 -7.79 -0.04 15.28
C LEU A 18 -6.57 0.30 16.16
N VAL A 19 -6.53 1.51 16.72
CA VAL A 19 -5.47 1.94 17.66
C VAL A 19 -5.46 1.07 18.90
N GLY A 20 -6.63 0.73 19.45
CA GLY A 20 -6.75 -0.18 20.60
C GLY A 20 -6.16 -1.57 20.32
N LYS A 21 -6.42 -2.12 19.13
CA LYS A 21 -5.82 -3.40 18.69
C LYS A 21 -4.31 -3.29 18.54
N ALA A 22 -3.80 -2.20 17.98
CA ALA A 22 -2.36 -1.97 17.85
C ALA A 22 -1.66 -1.91 19.21
N LYS A 23 -2.23 -1.17 20.16
CA LYS A 23 -1.75 -1.11 21.57
C LYS A 23 -1.77 -2.50 22.22
N GLY A 24 -2.88 -3.23 22.09
CA GLY A 24 -3.01 -4.59 22.62
C GLY A 24 -1.96 -5.54 22.03
N LYS A 25 -1.66 -5.43 20.74
CA LYS A 25 -0.62 -6.23 20.09
C LYS A 25 0.79 -5.88 20.59
N ALA A 26 1.09 -4.59 20.76
CA ALA A 26 2.38 -4.14 21.31
C ALA A 26 2.58 -4.68 22.74
N LEU A 27 1.56 -4.59 23.59
CA LEU A 27 1.56 -5.17 24.94
C LEU A 27 1.78 -6.68 24.93
N GLN A 28 1.09 -7.41 24.04
CA GLN A 28 1.29 -8.86 23.87
C GLN A 28 2.74 -9.22 23.51
N GLN A 29 3.39 -8.36 22.71
CA GLN A 29 4.79 -8.51 22.28
C GLN A 29 5.78 -7.94 23.30
N ARG A 30 5.32 -7.45 24.46
CA ARG A 30 6.13 -6.81 25.50
C ARG A 30 6.99 -5.66 24.97
N GLY A 31 6.49 -4.94 23.98
CA GLY A 31 7.20 -3.84 23.33
C GLY A 31 6.36 -2.56 23.27
N PRO A 32 7.00 -1.40 23.05
CA PRO A 32 6.29 -0.15 22.80
C PRO A 32 5.61 -0.19 21.43
N LEU A 33 4.49 0.55 21.31
CA LEU A 33 3.91 0.86 20.00
C LEU A 33 4.67 2.07 19.43
N VAL A 34 5.56 1.82 18.47
CA VAL A 34 6.42 2.85 17.87
C VAL A 34 5.88 3.46 16.57
N GLY A 35 4.93 2.79 15.92
CA GLY A 35 4.34 3.24 14.67
C GLY A 35 3.17 2.37 14.25
N LEU A 36 2.32 2.89 13.37
CA LEU A 36 1.11 2.23 12.91
C LEU A 36 0.92 2.36 11.40
N ALA A 37 1.14 1.27 10.66
CA ALA A 37 0.83 1.23 9.24
C ALA A 37 -0.61 0.73 9.01
N VAL A 38 -1.43 1.50 8.29
CA VAL A 38 -2.81 1.15 7.97
C VAL A 38 -2.97 1.00 6.47
N HIS A 39 -3.35 -0.20 6.04
CA HIS A 39 -3.61 -0.49 4.64
C HIS A 39 -5.12 -0.52 4.34
N GLU A 40 -5.50 0.06 3.20
CA GLU A 40 -6.85 0.00 2.65
C GLU A 40 -6.78 0.09 1.12
N ASP A 41 -7.39 -0.85 0.40
CA ASP A 41 -7.64 -0.73 -1.03
C ASP A 41 -8.80 0.25 -1.27
N LEU A 42 -8.63 1.25 -2.14
CA LEU A 42 -9.67 2.26 -2.38
C LEU A 42 -10.64 1.92 -3.52
N ASP A 43 -10.30 0.96 -4.39
CA ASP A 43 -11.06 0.63 -5.60
C ASP A 43 -11.29 1.87 -6.49
N GLY A 44 -10.25 2.69 -6.69
CA GLY A 44 -10.30 3.95 -7.42
C GLY A 44 -8.93 4.45 -7.90
N PHE A 45 -8.80 5.76 -8.15
CA PHE A 45 -7.56 6.38 -8.61
C PHE A 45 -6.99 7.34 -7.55
N THR A 46 -5.77 7.83 -7.74
CA THR A 46 -5.18 8.88 -6.90
C THR A 46 -5.74 10.28 -7.21
N ASP A 47 -7.07 10.39 -7.20
CA ASP A 47 -7.86 11.56 -7.58
C ASP A 47 -8.27 12.44 -6.36
N ASN A 48 -9.32 13.25 -6.51
CA ASN A 48 -9.83 14.08 -5.40
C ASN A 48 -10.45 13.25 -4.27
N ARG A 49 -11.11 12.13 -4.57
CA ARG A 49 -11.65 11.23 -3.55
C ARG A 49 -10.52 10.62 -2.75
N TYR A 50 -9.43 10.19 -3.40
CA TYR A 50 -8.22 9.73 -2.71
C TYR A 50 -7.69 10.78 -1.72
N ARG A 51 -7.56 12.04 -2.16
CA ARG A 51 -7.10 13.14 -1.30
C ARG A 51 -8.01 13.36 -0.09
N THR A 52 -9.33 13.37 -0.29
CA THR A 52 -10.30 13.51 0.79
C THR A 52 -10.20 12.35 1.78
N VAL A 53 -10.18 11.10 1.30
CA VAL A 53 -10.07 9.93 2.17
C VAL A 53 -8.77 9.95 2.97
N ARG A 54 -7.63 10.21 2.31
CA ARG A 54 -6.33 10.32 2.99
C ARG A 54 -6.38 11.37 4.08
N LYS A 55 -6.77 12.61 3.75
CA LYS A 55 -6.84 13.72 4.71
C LYS A 55 -7.68 13.35 5.94
N THR A 56 -8.91 12.88 5.72
CA THR A 56 -9.83 12.53 6.81
C THR A 56 -9.29 11.40 7.69
N LEU A 57 -8.66 10.36 7.10
CA LEU A 57 -8.06 9.28 7.87
C LEU A 57 -6.80 9.72 8.62
N SER A 58 -5.94 10.52 8.00
CA SER A 58 -4.73 11.05 8.63
C SER A 58 -5.07 11.95 9.82
N GLU A 59 -6.05 12.84 9.68
CA GLU A 59 -6.52 13.70 10.78
C GLU A 59 -7.05 12.87 11.95
N GLU A 60 -7.89 11.88 11.68
CA GLU A 60 -8.49 11.06 12.73
C GLU A 60 -7.48 10.12 13.40
N LEU A 61 -6.53 9.56 12.64
CA LEU A 61 -5.42 8.78 13.20
C LEU A 61 -4.49 9.65 14.05
N SER A 62 -4.15 10.86 13.58
CA SER A 62 -3.31 11.80 14.34
C SER A 62 -3.97 12.20 15.66
N ARG A 63 -5.30 12.30 15.69
CA ARG A 63 -6.07 12.63 16.91
C ARG A 63 -6.06 11.51 17.95
N GLN A 64 -5.99 10.24 17.54
CA GLN A 64 -6.23 9.10 18.42
C GLN A 64 -5.00 8.20 18.65
N SER A 65 -4.07 8.17 17.70
CA SER A 65 -2.88 7.32 17.74
C SER A 65 -1.84 7.94 18.69
N PRO A 66 -1.23 7.14 19.58
CA PRO A 66 -0.16 7.62 20.45
C PRO A 66 1.20 7.73 19.73
N CYS A 67 1.28 7.29 18.49
CA CYS A 67 2.48 7.25 17.66
C CYS A 67 2.14 7.66 16.23
N ASP A 68 3.17 7.89 15.42
CA ASP A 68 2.98 8.18 14.00
C ASP A 68 2.25 7.04 13.29
N ALA A 69 1.44 7.44 12.31
CA ALA A 69 0.70 6.52 11.46
C ALA A 69 1.03 6.78 9.99
N ALA A 70 1.09 5.72 9.20
CA ALA A 70 1.37 5.74 7.77
C ALA A 70 0.25 5.00 7.06
N LEU A 71 -0.29 5.62 6.03
CA LEU A 71 -1.45 5.13 5.31
C LEU A 71 -1.02 4.53 3.98
N ALA A 72 -1.12 3.21 3.88
CA ALA A 72 -0.97 2.46 2.65
C ALA A 72 -2.32 2.37 1.90
N LEU A 73 -2.84 3.52 1.45
CA LEU A 73 -4.11 3.61 0.73
C LEU A 73 -3.91 3.28 -0.75
N ALA A 74 -3.97 2.00 -1.11
CA ALA A 74 -3.79 1.61 -2.51
C ALA A 74 -4.91 2.19 -3.37
N ALA A 75 -4.55 2.90 -4.45
CA ALA A 75 -5.53 3.62 -5.27
C ALA A 75 -6.61 2.67 -5.80
N TRP A 76 -6.23 1.61 -6.50
CA TRP A 76 -7.14 0.52 -6.87
C TRP A 76 -6.90 -0.66 -5.93
N GLU A 77 -5.77 -1.35 -6.11
CA GLU A 77 -5.29 -2.45 -5.27
C GLU A 77 -3.77 -2.32 -5.07
N SER A 78 -3.25 -2.95 -4.02
CA SER A 78 -1.81 -2.91 -3.69
C SER A 78 -0.88 -3.39 -4.82
N GLU A 79 -1.38 -4.24 -5.73
CA GLU A 79 -0.65 -4.75 -6.89
C GLU A 79 -0.20 -3.67 -7.87
N ALA A 80 -0.88 -2.52 -7.88
CA ALA A 80 -0.43 -1.36 -8.65
C ALA A 80 0.97 -0.90 -8.22
N TRP A 81 1.30 -1.01 -6.93
CA TRP A 81 2.62 -0.63 -6.42
C TRP A 81 3.71 -1.60 -6.89
N LEU A 82 3.39 -2.88 -7.11
CA LEU A 82 4.38 -3.86 -7.58
C LEU A 82 4.93 -3.49 -8.96
N LEU A 83 4.11 -2.87 -9.81
CA LEU A 83 4.50 -2.42 -11.15
C LEU A 83 5.54 -1.29 -11.14
N LEU A 84 5.75 -0.62 -10.00
CA LEU A 84 6.90 0.28 -9.81
C LEU A 84 8.23 -0.47 -9.80
N PHE A 85 8.23 -1.79 -9.58
CA PHE A 85 9.44 -2.60 -9.47
C PHE A 85 9.45 -3.72 -10.51
N PRO A 86 9.42 -3.42 -11.81
CA PRO A 86 9.24 -4.43 -12.85
C PRO A 86 10.37 -5.49 -12.86
N ALA A 87 11.57 -5.14 -12.41
CA ALA A 87 12.69 -6.08 -12.28
C ALA A 87 12.46 -7.13 -11.18
N ALA A 88 11.66 -6.84 -10.16
CA ALA A 88 11.40 -7.76 -9.05
C ALA A 88 10.63 -9.03 -9.49
N PHE A 89 9.78 -8.92 -10.52
CA PHE A 89 9.00 -10.06 -11.04
C PHE A 89 9.90 -11.20 -11.53
N ALA A 90 10.97 -10.88 -12.25
CA ALA A 90 11.91 -11.87 -12.78
C ALA A 90 12.69 -12.61 -11.68
N HIS A 91 12.84 -11.99 -10.49
CA HIS A 91 13.47 -12.61 -9.35
C HIS A 91 12.58 -13.64 -8.63
N VAL A 92 11.25 -13.46 -8.72
CA VAL A 92 10.30 -14.45 -8.19
C VAL A 92 10.05 -15.55 -9.21
N ARG A 93 9.84 -15.18 -10.47
CA ARG A 93 9.65 -16.12 -11.59
C ARG A 93 10.46 -15.63 -12.79
N PRO A 94 11.53 -16.35 -13.21
CA PRO A 94 12.41 -15.89 -14.30
C PRO A 94 11.72 -15.59 -15.64
N ARG A 95 10.55 -16.21 -15.89
CA ARG A 95 9.77 -16.00 -17.12
C ARG A 95 8.83 -14.78 -17.05
N TRP A 96 8.57 -14.24 -15.86
CA TRP A 96 7.72 -13.06 -15.72
C TRP A 96 8.47 -11.81 -16.14
N LYS A 97 7.94 -11.17 -17.17
CA LYS A 97 8.43 -9.88 -17.67
C LYS A 97 7.25 -8.94 -17.75
N VAL A 98 7.27 -7.88 -16.94
CA VAL A 98 6.29 -6.79 -17.06
C VAL A 98 6.40 -6.20 -18.47
N PRO A 99 5.32 -6.12 -19.28
CA PRO A 99 5.40 -5.54 -20.62
C PRO A 99 5.88 -4.10 -20.60
N ALA A 100 6.61 -3.68 -21.65
CA ALA A 100 7.13 -2.31 -21.76
C ALA A 100 6.03 -1.25 -21.62
N GLN A 101 4.82 -1.55 -22.13
CA GLN A 101 3.63 -0.69 -22.06
C GLN A 101 3.15 -0.40 -20.64
N LEU A 102 3.55 -1.18 -19.63
CA LEU A 102 3.17 -0.98 -18.23
C LEU A 102 4.31 -0.36 -17.40
N ARG A 103 5.52 -0.28 -17.93
CA ARG A 103 6.69 0.22 -17.18
C ARG A 103 6.77 1.74 -17.27
N GLY A 104 7.20 2.39 -16.19
CA GLY A 104 7.40 3.84 -16.18
C GLY A 104 6.11 4.66 -16.16
N ASN A 105 4.95 4.01 -16.14
CA ASN A 105 3.65 4.68 -16.12
C ASN A 105 3.27 5.18 -14.72
N ASP A 106 2.24 6.02 -14.67
CA ASP A 106 1.52 6.29 -13.44
C ASP A 106 0.58 5.10 -13.11
N THR A 107 1.03 4.25 -12.20
CA THR A 107 0.28 3.06 -11.76
C THR A 107 -0.85 3.42 -10.80
N GLY A 108 -0.90 4.65 -10.26
CA GLY A 108 -2.03 5.16 -9.48
C GLY A 108 -3.29 5.40 -10.32
N MET A 109 -3.13 5.41 -11.64
CA MET A 109 -4.19 5.54 -12.64
C MET A 109 -4.54 4.21 -13.31
N LEU A 110 -3.92 3.10 -12.89
CA LEU A 110 -4.17 1.78 -13.47
C LEU A 110 -5.42 1.14 -12.85
N LYS A 111 -6.37 0.79 -13.71
CA LYS A 111 -7.56 0.03 -13.35
C LYS A 111 -7.25 -1.47 -13.31
N ASP A 112 -7.82 -2.19 -12.34
CA ASP A 112 -7.73 -3.65 -12.20
C ASP A 112 -6.27 -4.19 -12.34
N PRO A 113 -5.33 -3.72 -11.48
CA PRO A 113 -3.92 -4.10 -11.58
C PRO A 113 -3.72 -5.61 -11.43
N LYS A 114 -4.48 -6.32 -10.57
CA LYS A 114 -4.41 -7.78 -10.48
C LYS A 114 -4.73 -8.49 -11.79
N GLU A 115 -5.83 -8.12 -12.44
CA GLU A 115 -6.23 -8.71 -13.72
C GLU A 115 -5.24 -8.35 -14.84
N THR A 116 -4.68 -7.14 -14.78
CA THR A 116 -3.58 -6.73 -15.65
C THR A 116 -2.37 -7.65 -15.46
N LEU A 117 -1.95 -7.93 -14.22
CA LEU A 117 -0.83 -8.84 -13.95
C LEU A 117 -1.13 -10.28 -14.40
N LYS A 118 -2.32 -10.81 -14.10
CA LYS A 118 -2.75 -12.16 -14.51
C LYS A 118 -2.73 -12.34 -16.03
N SER A 119 -3.19 -11.33 -16.77
CA SER A 119 -3.28 -11.40 -18.24
C SER A 119 -1.95 -11.14 -18.94
N LYS A 120 -1.04 -10.35 -18.34
CA LYS A 120 0.16 -9.84 -19.03
C LYS A 120 1.48 -10.51 -18.65
N LEU A 121 1.59 -11.16 -17.49
CA LEU A 121 2.87 -11.75 -17.02
C LEU A 121 3.20 -13.12 -17.62
N GLY A 122 2.25 -13.78 -18.28
CA GLY A 122 2.43 -15.10 -18.89
C GLY A 122 2.24 -16.25 -17.90
N SER A 123 3.05 -17.30 -18.03
CA SER A 123 2.93 -18.55 -17.25
C SER A 123 4.10 -18.72 -16.26
N PRO A 124 3.83 -19.13 -15.00
CA PRO A 124 2.51 -19.39 -14.42
C PRO A 124 1.69 -18.10 -14.25
N THR A 125 0.36 -18.22 -14.22
CA THR A 125 -0.52 -17.07 -13.95
C THR A 125 -0.22 -16.50 -12.57
N PHE A 126 -0.16 -15.17 -12.49
CA PHE A 126 0.02 -14.45 -11.22
C PHE A 126 -1.06 -14.82 -10.20
N ARG A 127 -0.65 -15.02 -8.94
CA ARG A 127 -1.54 -15.20 -7.78
C ARG A 127 -1.29 -14.08 -6.78
N GLU A 128 -2.30 -13.74 -5.99
CA GLU A 128 -2.17 -12.71 -4.94
C GLU A 128 -1.04 -13.05 -3.95
N SER A 129 -0.82 -14.33 -3.65
CA SER A 129 0.29 -14.78 -2.81
C SER A 129 1.67 -14.45 -3.36
N ASP A 130 1.80 -14.24 -4.68
CA ASP A 130 3.06 -13.83 -5.30
C ASP A 130 3.37 -12.35 -5.03
N GLY A 131 2.37 -11.52 -4.69
CA GLY A 131 2.56 -10.10 -4.41
C GLY A 131 3.55 -9.85 -3.28
N ALA A 132 3.42 -10.59 -2.17
CA ALA A 132 4.35 -10.51 -1.05
C ALA A 132 5.77 -10.96 -1.44
N LEU A 133 5.89 -11.98 -2.30
CA LEU A 133 7.19 -12.46 -2.79
C LEU A 133 7.87 -11.41 -3.67
N ILE A 134 7.11 -10.72 -4.52
CA ILE A 134 7.62 -9.66 -5.40
C ILE A 134 8.06 -8.46 -4.57
N ALA A 135 7.24 -8.02 -3.60
CA ALA A 135 7.61 -6.93 -2.69
C ALA A 135 8.89 -7.26 -1.90
N LYS A 136 9.00 -8.49 -1.39
CA LYS A 136 10.21 -8.98 -0.72
C LYS A 136 11.43 -8.97 -1.64
N ALA A 137 11.29 -9.47 -2.87
CA ALA A 137 12.36 -9.44 -3.86
C ALA A 137 12.78 -8.01 -4.22
N ALA A 138 11.84 -7.06 -4.29
CA ALA A 138 12.14 -5.65 -4.52
C ALA A 138 12.95 -5.06 -3.36
N TYR A 139 12.60 -5.38 -2.11
CA TYR A 139 13.35 -4.99 -0.92
C TYR A 139 14.76 -5.57 -0.90
N GLU A 140 14.90 -6.90 -1.01
CA GLU A 140 16.19 -7.61 -0.92
C GLU A 140 17.18 -7.21 -2.02
N ARG A 141 16.67 -6.72 -3.15
CA ARG A 141 17.49 -6.27 -4.30
C ARG A 141 17.71 -4.75 -4.32
N GLY A 142 17.26 -4.01 -3.31
CA GLY A 142 17.41 -2.55 -3.24
C GLY A 142 16.63 -1.81 -4.32
N LEU A 143 15.59 -2.42 -4.91
CA LEU A 143 14.80 -1.83 -5.98
C LEU A 143 13.81 -0.77 -5.46
N LEU A 144 13.46 -0.82 -4.17
CA LEU A 144 12.58 0.18 -3.54
C LEU A 144 13.12 1.61 -3.63
N ALA A 145 14.45 1.78 -3.68
CA ALA A 145 15.07 3.09 -3.79
C ALA A 145 14.96 3.72 -5.20
N LYS A 146 14.59 2.94 -6.21
CA LYS A 146 14.52 3.37 -7.61
C LYS A 146 13.25 2.83 -8.30
N PRO A 147 12.06 3.27 -7.87
CA PRO A 147 10.82 2.90 -8.55
C PRO A 147 10.83 3.36 -10.01
N GLN A 148 10.28 2.54 -10.90
CA GLN A 148 10.13 2.81 -12.33
C GLN A 148 8.69 3.23 -12.64
N GLY A 149 8.45 4.53 -12.61
CA GLY A 149 7.14 5.12 -12.85
C GLY A 149 6.73 5.97 -11.66
N LYS A 150 5.43 6.20 -11.52
CA LYS A 150 4.86 6.99 -10.44
C LYS A 150 3.67 6.29 -9.83
N ASN A 151 3.44 6.51 -8.55
CA ASN A 151 2.20 6.17 -7.89
C ASN A 151 2.09 7.04 -6.65
N ARG A 152 1.24 8.06 -6.71
CA ARG A 152 1.10 8.99 -5.58
C ARG A 152 0.77 8.28 -4.26
N SER A 153 0.00 7.20 -4.31
CA SER A 153 -0.38 6.43 -3.13
C SER A 153 0.83 5.74 -2.48
N TYR A 154 1.77 5.26 -3.28
CA TYR A 154 3.05 4.75 -2.81
C TYR A 154 3.94 5.88 -2.28
N ASP A 155 4.05 6.98 -3.03
CA ASP A 155 4.91 8.12 -2.66
C ASP A 155 4.47 8.75 -1.33
N ASP A 156 3.16 8.97 -1.15
CA ASP A 156 2.58 9.50 0.09
C ASP A 156 2.84 8.54 1.27
N PHE A 157 2.72 7.22 1.04
CA PHE A 157 3.00 6.21 2.08
C PHE A 157 4.48 6.18 2.49
N VAL A 158 5.40 6.22 1.52
CA VAL A 158 6.84 6.27 1.80
C VAL A 158 7.20 7.55 2.53
N ALA A 159 6.66 8.70 2.13
CA ALA A 159 6.90 9.96 2.79
C ALA A 159 6.49 9.92 4.28
N GLU A 160 5.32 9.34 4.59
CA GLU A 160 4.89 9.14 5.98
C GLU A 160 5.80 8.18 6.76
N LEU A 161 6.29 7.10 6.13
CA LEU A 161 7.25 6.22 6.79
C LEU A 161 8.58 6.91 7.07
N THR A 162 9.02 7.85 6.23
CA THR A 162 10.27 8.58 6.47
C THR A 162 10.21 9.56 7.62
N THR A 163 9.01 9.91 8.11
CA THR A 163 8.88 10.72 9.33
C THR A 163 8.96 9.90 10.60
N TRP A 164 8.91 8.56 10.49
CA TRP A 164 9.04 7.67 11.65
C TRP A 164 10.52 7.63 12.06
N GLY A 165 10.84 8.33 13.14
CA GLY A 165 12.18 8.49 13.70
C GLY A 165 12.11 9.17 15.06
#